data_AF-A0AAU2A0Q0-F1
#
_entry.id   AF-A0AAU2A0Q0-F1
#
_cell.length_a   1.000
_cell.length_b   1.000
_cell.length_c   1.000
_cell.angle_alpha   90.00
_cell.angle_beta   90.00
_cell.angle_gamma   90.00
#
_symmetry.space_group_name_H-M   'P 1'
#
loop_
_entity.id
_entity.type
_entity.pdbx_description
1 polymer ?
#
loop_
_entity_poly.entity_id
_entity_poly.type
_entity_poly.pdbx_seq_one_letter_code
_entity_poly.pdbx_strand_id
1 'polypeptide(L)'
;MASCPICPRTAPDRQHLCLVHSGDLRRWLAELPHQARLLAAELAPPSSGAAGRGGGRAHAPVPVDLRVLVLLAGGRYDPVPGTDDDGEAPIAAILGAWAGHIAYHYPALGWHPDRDPNATLYVQPCDQAVPAHGETITGWCSWLIDYLPFAVTLPIAADLHRGLGDLIHRIRGLTHTTPRQHSQAAPCPQCDACALVRTDGHWHITCQLCGHTLDPEEYDTHAAAVLQAQLAAAQDDNAAA
;
A
#
# COMPACT_ATOMS: atom_id res chain seq x y z
N MET A 1 14.66 -4.25 22.03
CA MET A 1 14.61 -3.88 20.60
C MET A 1 14.95 -5.08 19.74
N ALA A 2 14.03 -5.49 18.86
CA ALA A 2 14.27 -6.56 17.88
C ALA A 2 14.80 -5.96 16.56
N SER A 3 15.57 -6.73 15.80
CA SER A 3 15.95 -6.34 14.42
C SER A 3 14.77 -6.57 13.47
N CYS A 4 14.58 -5.67 12.50
CA CYS A 4 13.62 -5.90 11.43
C CYS A 4 14.08 -7.11 10.58
N PRO A 5 13.20 -8.06 10.23
CA PRO A 5 13.56 -9.23 9.45
C PRO A 5 13.78 -8.93 7.96
N ILE A 6 13.48 -7.71 7.51
CA ILE A 6 13.54 -7.29 6.10
C ILE A 6 14.77 -6.41 5.82
N CYS A 7 15.25 -5.65 6.82
CA CYS A 7 16.41 -4.76 6.67
C CYS A 7 17.20 -4.65 7.98
N PRO A 8 18.44 -4.13 7.99
CA PRO A 8 19.27 -4.07 9.20
C PRO A 8 18.81 -3.05 10.26
N ARG A 9 17.68 -2.34 10.05
CA ARG A 9 17.16 -1.36 11.02
C ARG A 9 16.51 -2.05 12.22
N THR A 10 16.47 -1.35 13.35
CA THR A 10 15.75 -1.80 14.55
C THR A 10 14.24 -1.60 14.42
N ALA A 11 13.46 -2.55 14.92
CA ALA A 11 12.02 -2.40 15.08
C ALA A 11 11.69 -1.75 16.43
N PRO A 12 10.63 -0.92 16.50
CA PRO A 12 10.11 -0.41 17.78
C PRO A 12 9.75 -1.55 18.75
N ASP A 13 9.66 -1.25 20.04
CA ASP A 13 9.37 -2.26 21.05
C ASP A 13 8.05 -3.00 20.76
N ARG A 14 8.12 -4.33 20.86
CA ARG A 14 7.02 -5.28 20.57
C ARG A 14 6.53 -5.31 19.11
N GLN A 15 7.22 -4.64 18.19
CA GLN A 15 6.96 -4.75 16.76
C GLN A 15 8.00 -5.64 16.08
N HIS A 16 7.57 -6.31 15.01
CA HIS A 16 8.44 -7.10 14.15
C HIS A 16 8.96 -6.32 12.93
N LEU A 17 8.35 -5.18 12.58
CA LEU A 17 8.80 -4.35 11.46
C LEU A 17 9.33 -3.00 11.93
N CYS A 18 10.33 -2.46 11.22
CA CYS A 18 10.75 -1.07 11.42
C CYS A 18 9.71 -0.10 10.86
N LEU A 19 9.79 1.17 11.27
CA LEU A 19 8.86 2.24 10.87
C LEU A 19 8.75 2.40 9.35
N VAL A 20 9.82 2.11 8.61
CA VAL A 20 9.81 2.19 7.15
C VAL A 20 8.93 1.10 6.53
N HIS A 21 9.12 -0.16 6.92
CA HIS A 21 8.34 -1.27 6.36
C HIS A 21 6.89 -1.31 6.86
N SER A 22 6.62 -0.84 8.08
CA SER A 22 5.23 -0.63 8.51
C SER A 22 4.56 0.52 7.74
N GLY A 23 5.33 1.58 7.41
CA GLY A 23 4.90 2.63 6.51
C GLY A 23 4.60 2.13 5.09
N ASP A 24 5.43 1.25 4.54
CA ASP A 24 5.21 0.63 3.24
C ASP A 24 3.91 -0.18 3.19
N LEU A 25 3.64 -0.99 4.22
CA LEU A 25 2.37 -1.72 4.35
C LEU A 25 1.16 -0.78 4.28
N ARG A 26 1.17 0.28 5.09
CA ARG A 26 0.07 1.27 5.11
C ARG A 26 -0.12 1.91 3.75
N ARG A 27 0.99 2.27 3.08
CA ARG A 27 0.99 2.86 1.76
C ARG A 27 0.39 1.93 0.71
N TRP A 28 0.85 0.68 0.65
CA TRP A 28 0.35 -0.28 -0.34
C TRP A 28 -1.13 -0.54 -0.15
N LEU A 29 -1.59 -0.70 1.09
CA LEU A 29 -3.01 -0.86 1.39
C LEU A 29 -3.85 0.37 0.97
N ALA A 30 -3.31 1.59 1.13
CA ALA A 30 -3.98 2.81 0.68
C ALA A 30 -4.00 2.96 -0.85
N GLU A 31 -3.00 2.40 -1.55
CA GLU A 31 -2.87 2.46 -3.00
C GLU A 31 -3.74 1.43 -3.73
N LEU A 32 -3.88 0.22 -3.17
CA LEU A 32 -4.58 -0.91 -3.81
C LEU A 32 -5.99 -0.57 -4.35
N PRO A 33 -6.85 0.18 -3.65
CA PRO A 33 -8.17 0.55 -4.19
C PRO A 33 -8.10 1.41 -5.45
N HIS A 34 -7.08 2.25 -5.59
CA HIS A 34 -6.87 3.01 -6.82
C HIS A 34 -6.38 2.09 -7.95
N GLN A 35 -5.40 1.23 -7.66
CA GLN A 35 -4.88 0.26 -8.62
C GLN A 35 -5.94 -0.71 -9.14
N ALA A 36 -6.84 -1.19 -8.27
CA ALA A 36 -7.96 -2.03 -8.66
C ALA A 36 -8.91 -1.33 -9.66
N ARG A 37 -9.11 0.00 -9.52
CA ARG A 37 -9.90 0.78 -10.49
C ARG A 37 -9.19 0.92 -11.83
N LEU A 38 -7.86 1.07 -11.84
CA LEU A 38 -7.07 1.10 -13.08
C LEU A 38 -7.13 -0.24 -13.80
N LEU A 39 -6.94 -1.35 -13.06
CA LEU A 39 -7.12 -2.71 -13.61
C LEU A 39 -8.52 -2.90 -14.19
N ALA A 40 -9.57 -2.43 -13.50
CA ALA A 40 -10.93 -2.54 -14.01
C ALA A 40 -11.16 -1.69 -15.29
N ALA A 41 -10.45 -0.58 -15.44
CA ALA A 41 -10.51 0.25 -16.64
C ALA A 41 -9.86 -0.44 -17.86
N GLU A 42 -8.82 -1.26 -17.66
CA GLU A 42 -8.21 -2.08 -18.72
C GLU A 42 -9.19 -3.13 -19.28
N LEU A 43 -10.20 -3.55 -18.49
CA LEU A 43 -11.25 -4.46 -18.94
C LEU A 43 -12.34 -3.77 -19.78
N ALA A 44 -12.45 -2.43 -19.71
CA ALA A 44 -13.48 -1.72 -20.45
C ALA A 44 -13.13 -1.69 -21.94
N PRO A 45 -14.05 -2.06 -22.84
CA PRO A 45 -13.80 -1.93 -24.27
C PRO A 45 -13.50 -0.46 -24.60
N PRO A 46 -12.58 -0.17 -25.53
CA PRO A 46 -12.29 1.20 -25.91
C PRO A 46 -13.59 1.88 -26.32
N SER A 47 -13.89 3.02 -25.70
CA SER A 47 -15.09 3.79 -26.02
C SER A 47 -15.09 4.05 -27.52
N SER A 48 -16.06 3.45 -28.23
CA SER A 48 -16.21 3.62 -29.67
C SER A 48 -16.49 5.09 -29.96
N GLY A 49 -15.45 5.83 -30.34
CA GLY A 49 -15.62 7.14 -30.96
C GLY A 49 -16.36 6.93 -32.27
N ALA A 50 -17.64 7.30 -32.30
CA ALA A 50 -18.50 7.50 -33.48
C ALA A 50 -18.06 6.75 -34.75
N ALA A 51 -18.08 5.41 -34.74
CA ALA A 51 -17.96 4.64 -35.96
C ALA A 51 -19.30 4.75 -36.71
N GLY A 52 -19.30 5.55 -37.77
CA GLY A 52 -20.44 5.70 -38.68
C GLY A 52 -20.96 4.34 -39.16
N ARG A 53 -22.26 4.29 -39.46
CA ARG A 53 -22.94 3.14 -40.09
C ARG A 53 -22.11 2.63 -41.28
N GLY A 54 -21.42 1.50 -41.10
CA GLY A 54 -20.58 0.88 -42.11
C GLY A 54 -20.41 -0.61 -41.82
N GLY A 55 -20.83 -1.45 -42.77
CA GLY A 55 -21.02 -2.89 -42.65
C GLY A 55 -19.85 -3.71 -42.09
N GLY A 56 -20.20 -4.71 -41.28
CA GLY A 56 -19.83 -6.09 -41.56
C GLY A 56 -18.35 -6.47 -41.40
N ARG A 57 -17.71 -6.11 -40.30
CA ARG A 57 -16.66 -6.95 -39.70
C ARG A 57 -16.85 -6.93 -38.19
N ALA A 58 -17.25 -8.06 -37.61
CA ALA A 58 -17.20 -8.26 -36.16
C ALA A 58 -15.73 -8.15 -35.75
N HIS A 59 -15.32 -6.97 -35.30
CA HIS A 59 -14.04 -6.82 -34.63
C HIS A 59 -14.06 -7.76 -33.43
N ALA A 60 -13.20 -8.77 -33.44
CA ALA A 60 -12.98 -9.59 -32.27
C ALA A 60 -12.66 -8.65 -31.09
N PRO A 61 -13.26 -8.87 -29.90
CA PRO A 61 -12.93 -8.06 -28.73
C PRO A 61 -11.41 -8.09 -28.54
N VAL A 62 -10.85 -6.93 -28.21
CA VAL A 62 -9.41 -6.80 -27.92
C VAL A 62 -9.03 -7.90 -26.93
N PRO A 63 -7.93 -8.63 -27.15
CA PRO A 63 -7.51 -9.66 -26.20
C PRO A 63 -7.30 -9.01 -24.84
N VAL A 64 -8.18 -9.35 -23.89
CA VAL A 64 -8.08 -8.93 -22.51
C VAL A 64 -6.97 -9.74 -21.85
N ASP A 65 -6.11 -9.09 -21.08
CA ASP A 65 -5.11 -9.79 -20.27
C ASP A 65 -5.83 -10.61 -19.20
N LEU A 66 -5.76 -11.94 -19.32
CA LEU A 66 -6.44 -12.87 -18.42
C LEU A 66 -5.97 -12.72 -16.96
N ARG A 67 -4.74 -12.22 -16.74
CA ARG A 67 -4.21 -11.96 -15.39
C ARG A 67 -5.02 -10.87 -14.67
N VAL A 68 -5.51 -9.87 -15.42
CA VAL A 68 -6.36 -8.80 -14.88
C VAL A 68 -7.72 -9.38 -14.43
N LEU A 69 -8.28 -10.31 -15.20
CA LEU A 69 -9.52 -11.00 -14.82
C LEU A 69 -9.33 -11.85 -13.57
N VAL A 70 -8.22 -12.58 -13.45
CA VAL A 70 -7.91 -13.38 -12.27
C VAL A 70 -7.76 -12.50 -11.02
N LEU A 71 -7.01 -11.39 -11.12
CA LEU A 71 -6.79 -10.48 -9.99
C LEU A 71 -8.08 -9.81 -9.48
N LEU A 72 -9.01 -9.51 -10.38
CA LEU A 72 -10.30 -8.89 -10.06
C LEU A 72 -11.43 -9.88 -9.82
N ALA A 73 -11.18 -11.18 -9.98
CA ALA A 73 -12.20 -12.20 -9.76
C ALA A 73 -12.73 -12.13 -8.32
N GLY A 74 -14.04 -12.30 -8.17
CA GLY A 74 -14.66 -12.48 -6.86
C GLY A 74 -14.49 -13.92 -6.38
N GLY A 75 -14.50 -14.11 -5.05
CA GLY A 75 -14.60 -15.43 -4.43
C GLY A 75 -13.37 -15.86 -3.63
N ARG A 76 -13.43 -17.10 -3.14
CA ARG A 76 -12.34 -17.75 -2.42
C ARG A 76 -11.36 -18.35 -3.42
N TYR A 77 -10.06 -18.14 -3.19
CA TYR A 77 -9.02 -18.84 -3.93
C TYR A 77 -8.79 -20.21 -3.30
N ASP A 78 -8.96 -21.26 -4.09
CA ASP A 78 -8.60 -22.63 -3.72
C ASP A 78 -7.65 -23.16 -4.79
N PRO A 79 -6.32 -23.23 -4.53
CA PRO A 79 -5.37 -23.68 -5.52
C PRO A 79 -5.66 -25.14 -5.86
N VAL A 80 -6.00 -25.43 -7.12
CA VAL A 80 -6.26 -26.80 -7.57
C VAL A 80 -4.91 -27.51 -7.75
N PRO A 81 -4.62 -28.61 -7.04
CA PRO A 81 -3.35 -29.31 -7.19
C PRO A 81 -3.20 -29.88 -8.62
N GLY A 82 -2.05 -29.65 -9.26
CA GLY A 82 -1.72 -30.24 -10.56
C GLY A 82 -2.19 -29.47 -11.80
N THR A 83 -2.71 -28.25 -11.64
CA THR A 83 -2.93 -27.31 -12.76
C THR A 83 -1.72 -26.42 -12.97
N ASP A 84 -1.51 -25.94 -14.20
CA ASP A 84 -0.61 -24.81 -14.54
C ASP A 84 -1.19 -23.47 -14.02
N ASP A 85 -1.72 -23.48 -12.79
CA ASP A 85 -2.07 -22.26 -12.09
C ASP A 85 -0.75 -21.67 -11.60
N ASP A 86 -0.37 -20.51 -12.14
CA ASP A 86 0.81 -19.75 -11.73
C ASP A 86 0.74 -19.27 -10.25
N GLY A 87 -0.32 -19.66 -9.52
CA GLY A 87 -0.54 -19.31 -8.12
C GLY A 87 -1.16 -17.92 -7.97
N GLU A 88 -1.86 -17.43 -8.99
CA GLU A 88 -2.43 -16.08 -9.00
C GLU A 88 -3.76 -16.06 -8.26
N ALA A 89 -3.72 -15.68 -6.98
CA ALA A 89 -4.92 -15.47 -6.19
C ALA A 89 -5.54 -14.08 -6.48
N PRO A 90 -6.89 -13.95 -6.48
CA PRO A 90 -7.55 -12.66 -6.58
C PRO A 90 -7.18 -11.72 -5.43
N ILE A 91 -7.14 -10.41 -5.70
CA ILE A 91 -6.75 -9.38 -4.72
C ILE A 91 -7.58 -9.51 -3.44
N ALA A 92 -8.91 -9.61 -3.58
CA ALA A 92 -9.81 -9.71 -2.45
C ALA A 92 -9.59 -10.98 -1.61
N ALA A 93 -9.24 -12.11 -2.25
CA ALA A 93 -8.96 -13.36 -1.55
C ALA A 93 -7.65 -13.27 -0.73
N ILE A 94 -6.60 -12.68 -1.29
CA ILE A 94 -5.33 -12.45 -0.57
C ILE A 94 -5.57 -11.55 0.65
N LEU A 95 -6.26 -10.42 0.46
CA LEU A 95 -6.54 -9.47 1.55
C LEU A 95 -7.43 -10.10 2.63
N GLY A 96 -8.47 -10.84 2.23
CA GLY A 96 -9.36 -11.55 3.15
C GLY A 96 -8.64 -12.64 3.95
N ALA A 97 -7.71 -13.38 3.33
CA ALA A 97 -6.90 -14.39 4.01
C ALA A 97 -6.00 -13.76 5.09
N TRP A 98 -5.32 -12.65 4.77
CA TRP A 98 -4.54 -11.90 5.76
C TRP A 98 -5.41 -11.34 6.88
N ALA A 99 -6.57 -10.78 6.54
CA ALA A 99 -7.50 -10.24 7.53
C ALA A 99 -7.99 -11.34 8.48
N GLY A 100 -8.39 -12.50 7.95
CA GLY A 100 -8.79 -13.66 8.74
C GLY A 100 -7.68 -14.17 9.65
N HIS A 101 -6.45 -14.23 9.15
CA HIS A 101 -5.31 -14.64 9.95
C HIS A 101 -4.98 -13.64 11.08
N ILE A 102 -5.06 -12.33 10.81
CA ILE A 102 -4.89 -11.28 11.83
C ILE A 102 -6.01 -11.38 12.88
N ALA A 103 -7.26 -11.54 12.44
CA ALA A 103 -8.43 -11.68 13.33
C ALA A 103 -8.30 -12.90 14.25
N TYR A 104 -7.79 -14.02 13.74
CA TYR A 104 -7.52 -15.22 14.54
C TYR A 104 -6.55 -14.97 15.71
N HIS A 105 -5.64 -14.00 15.57
CA HIS A 105 -4.72 -13.62 16.65
C HIS A 105 -5.20 -12.43 17.48
N TYR A 106 -6.21 -11.68 17.01
CA TYR A 106 -6.64 -10.46 17.66
C TYR A 106 -7.46 -10.76 18.93
N PRO A 107 -7.09 -10.20 20.09
CA PRO A 107 -7.85 -10.36 21.32
C PRO A 107 -9.13 -9.50 21.26
N ALA A 108 -10.28 -10.15 21.14
CA ALA A 108 -11.59 -9.51 21.18
C ALA A 108 -12.35 -9.84 22.46
N LEU A 109 -13.19 -8.92 22.90
CA LEU A 109 -14.14 -9.19 23.97
C LEU A 109 -15.32 -9.97 23.38
N GLY A 110 -15.51 -11.18 23.89
CA GLY A 110 -16.59 -12.07 23.49
C GLY A 110 -17.53 -12.35 24.64
N TRP A 111 -18.77 -12.69 24.28
CA TRP A 111 -19.74 -13.31 25.16
C TRP A 111 -20.29 -14.55 24.46
N HIS A 112 -20.37 -15.66 25.20
CA HIS A 112 -20.88 -16.92 24.68
C HIS A 112 -22.21 -17.25 25.38
N PRO A 113 -23.36 -17.11 24.67
CA PRO A 113 -24.70 -17.29 25.25
C PRO A 113 -24.87 -18.63 25.96
N ASP A 114 -24.31 -19.68 25.36
CA ASP A 114 -24.51 -21.05 25.86
C ASP A 114 -23.51 -21.47 26.95
N ARG A 115 -22.43 -20.71 27.16
CA ARG A 115 -21.38 -21.09 28.13
C ARG A 115 -21.46 -20.30 29.43
N ASP A 116 -22.02 -19.08 29.40
CA ASP A 116 -22.16 -18.29 30.62
C ASP A 116 -23.48 -17.49 30.65
N PRO A 117 -24.49 -17.97 31.41
CA PRO A 117 -25.74 -17.25 31.62
C PRO A 117 -25.57 -15.95 32.44
N ASN A 118 -24.41 -15.74 33.07
CA ASN A 118 -24.15 -14.54 33.87
C ASN A 118 -23.51 -13.38 33.08
N ALA A 119 -23.34 -13.54 31.76
CA ALA A 119 -22.79 -12.51 30.89
C ALA A 119 -21.38 -12.01 31.25
N THR A 120 -20.51 -12.89 31.75
CA THR A 120 -19.10 -12.52 31.94
C THR A 120 -18.45 -12.28 30.58
N LEU A 121 -17.73 -11.16 30.48
CA LEU A 121 -16.91 -10.84 29.30
C LEU A 121 -15.59 -11.61 29.37
N TYR A 122 -15.26 -12.32 28.30
CA TYR A 122 -13.98 -13.02 28.17
C TYR A 122 -13.19 -12.44 26.99
N VAL A 123 -11.86 -12.48 27.09
CA VAL A 123 -10.99 -12.19 25.93
C VAL A 123 -10.86 -13.48 25.12
N GLN A 124 -11.34 -13.46 23.89
CA GLN A 124 -11.24 -14.57 22.93
C GLN A 124 -10.77 -14.05 21.56
N PRO A 125 -10.17 -14.91 20.71
CA PRO A 125 -9.92 -14.55 19.31
C PRO A 125 -11.17 -14.03 18.61
N CYS A 126 -11.01 -13.13 17.63
CA CYS A 126 -12.11 -12.83 16.73
C CYS A 126 -12.48 -14.09 15.94
N ASP A 127 -13.77 -14.44 15.92
CA ASP A 127 -14.27 -15.57 15.13
C ASP A 127 -14.04 -15.36 13.63
N GLN A 128 -14.16 -14.11 13.16
CA GLN A 128 -13.95 -13.74 11.76
C GLN A 128 -13.60 -12.25 11.62
N ALA A 129 -12.79 -11.93 10.62
CA ALA A 129 -12.61 -10.54 10.17
C ALA A 129 -13.85 -10.06 9.41
N VAL A 130 -14.41 -8.92 9.83
CA VAL A 130 -15.61 -8.34 9.21
C VAL A 130 -15.32 -6.90 8.76
N PRO A 131 -15.12 -6.65 7.46
CA PRO A 131 -14.90 -5.30 6.94
C PRO A 131 -16.22 -4.50 6.96
N ALA A 132 -16.18 -3.27 7.48
CA ALA A 132 -17.36 -2.42 7.65
C ALA A 132 -18.08 -2.08 6.32
N HIS A 133 -17.36 -2.11 5.20
CA HIS A 133 -17.86 -1.77 3.86
C HIS A 133 -18.01 -3.00 2.95
N GLY A 134 -18.22 -4.18 3.55
CA GLY A 134 -18.36 -5.45 2.84
C GLY A 134 -17.03 -6.01 2.35
N GLU A 135 -17.05 -7.24 1.83
CA GLU A 135 -15.87 -8.00 1.38
C GLU A 135 -15.33 -7.52 0.02
N THR A 136 -15.17 -6.20 -0.13
CA THR A 136 -14.58 -5.54 -1.30
C THR A 136 -13.09 -5.28 -1.09
N ILE A 137 -12.34 -5.04 -2.16
CA ILE A 137 -10.91 -4.66 -2.06
C ILE A 137 -10.75 -3.45 -1.14
N THR A 138 -11.58 -2.41 -1.30
CA THR A 138 -11.58 -1.23 -0.44
C THR A 138 -11.90 -1.58 1.01
N GLY A 139 -12.95 -2.38 1.24
CA GLY A 139 -13.36 -2.79 2.59
C GLY A 139 -12.25 -3.55 3.33
N TRP A 140 -11.60 -4.48 2.65
CA TRP A 140 -10.47 -5.22 3.22
C TRP A 140 -9.24 -4.34 3.45
N CYS A 141 -8.91 -3.42 2.52
CA CYS A 141 -7.80 -2.50 2.71
C CYS A 141 -8.03 -1.57 3.92
N SER A 142 -9.23 -1.01 4.07
CA SER A 142 -9.60 -0.19 5.22
C SER A 142 -9.47 -0.98 6.52
N TRP A 143 -10.03 -2.19 6.57
CA TRP A 143 -9.90 -3.06 7.74
C TRP A 143 -8.43 -3.35 8.08
N LEU A 144 -7.61 -3.71 7.09
CA LEU A 144 -6.20 -4.01 7.33
C LEU A 144 -5.41 -2.78 7.79
N ILE A 145 -5.75 -1.57 7.31
CA ILE A 145 -5.13 -0.33 7.78
C ILE A 145 -5.44 -0.08 9.26
N ASP A 146 -6.70 -0.28 9.67
CA ASP A 146 -7.14 -0.06 11.05
C ASP A 146 -6.46 -1.04 12.02
N TYR A 147 -6.25 -2.29 11.59
CA TYR A 147 -5.61 -3.33 12.39
C TYR A 147 -4.09 -3.43 12.18
N LEU A 148 -3.50 -2.61 11.32
CA LEU A 148 -2.06 -2.62 11.03
C LEU A 148 -1.19 -2.43 12.29
N PRO A 149 -1.51 -1.52 13.24
CA PRO A 149 -0.73 -1.37 14.46
C PRO A 149 -0.63 -2.66 15.27
N PHE A 150 -1.66 -3.50 15.25
CA PHE A 150 -1.63 -4.82 15.87
C PHE A 150 -0.89 -5.83 14.98
N ALA A 151 -1.18 -5.86 13.68
CA ALA A 151 -0.58 -6.82 12.75
C ALA A 151 0.96 -6.76 12.75
N VAL A 152 1.57 -5.57 12.89
CA VAL A 152 3.03 -5.42 12.98
C VAL A 152 3.64 -5.97 14.27
N THR A 153 2.83 -6.30 15.28
CA THR A 153 3.27 -6.97 16.52
C THR A 153 3.24 -8.49 16.42
N LEU A 154 2.74 -9.04 15.30
CA LEU A 154 2.71 -10.48 15.06
C LEU A 154 3.97 -10.96 14.34
N PRO A 155 4.41 -12.21 14.56
CA PRO A 155 5.59 -12.76 13.89
C PRO A 155 5.44 -12.87 12.36
N ILE A 156 4.20 -12.91 11.87
CA ILE A 156 3.86 -12.98 10.44
C ILE A 156 4.05 -11.65 9.69
N ALA A 157 4.39 -10.55 10.38
CA ALA A 157 4.41 -9.22 9.77
C ALA A 157 5.36 -9.14 8.55
N ALA A 158 6.46 -9.89 8.57
CA ALA A 158 7.38 -9.99 7.44
C ALA A 158 6.74 -10.68 6.22
N ASP A 159 5.92 -11.69 6.46
CA ASP A 159 5.22 -12.44 5.40
C ASP A 159 4.10 -11.60 4.80
N LEU A 160 3.35 -10.88 5.65
CA LEU A 160 2.37 -9.89 5.23
C LEU A 160 3.02 -8.83 4.32
N HIS A 161 4.16 -8.29 4.73
CA HIS A 161 4.90 -7.32 3.93
C HIS A 161 5.35 -7.89 2.59
N ARG A 162 5.96 -9.08 2.57
CA ARG A 162 6.38 -9.72 1.31
C ARG A 162 5.18 -9.99 0.40
N GLY A 163 4.12 -10.58 0.92
CA GLY A 163 2.91 -10.90 0.15
C GLY A 163 2.23 -9.65 -0.44
N LEU A 164 2.09 -8.57 0.33
CA LEU A 164 1.53 -7.31 -0.19
C LEU A 164 2.50 -6.59 -1.13
N GLY A 165 3.80 -6.67 -0.88
CA GLY A 165 4.84 -6.18 -1.77
C GLY A 165 4.78 -6.86 -3.13
N ASP A 166 4.76 -8.19 -3.18
CA ASP A 166 4.70 -8.94 -4.42
C ASP A 166 3.41 -8.63 -5.21
N LEU A 167 2.28 -8.51 -4.49
CA LEU A 167 1.00 -8.13 -5.07
C LEU A 167 1.05 -6.73 -5.71
N ILE A 168 1.52 -5.71 -4.98
CA ILE A 168 1.53 -4.34 -5.49
C ILE A 168 2.50 -4.17 -6.67
N HIS A 169 3.67 -4.82 -6.63
CA HIS A 169 4.63 -4.76 -7.74
C HIS A 169 4.07 -5.43 -9.00
N ARG A 170 3.38 -6.56 -8.85
CA ARG A 170 2.68 -7.21 -9.95
C ARG A 170 1.62 -6.32 -10.56
N ILE A 171 0.75 -5.74 -9.72
CA ILE A 171 -0.32 -4.86 -10.19
C ILE A 171 0.24 -3.64 -10.91
N ARG A 172 1.27 -2.98 -10.37
CA ARG A 172 1.94 -1.84 -11.03
C ARG A 172 2.58 -2.23 -12.36
N GLY A 173 3.08 -3.46 -12.47
CA GLY A 173 3.58 -4.01 -13.72
C GLY A 173 2.49 -4.13 -14.80
N LEU A 174 1.28 -4.51 -14.39
CA LEU A 174 0.12 -4.64 -15.29
C LEU A 174 -0.52 -3.29 -15.63
N THR A 175 -0.65 -2.38 -14.66
CA THR A 175 -1.25 -1.06 -14.89
C THR A 175 -0.26 -0.05 -15.49
N HIS A 176 1.01 -0.44 -15.64
CA HIS A 176 2.10 0.45 -16.03
C HIS A 176 2.18 1.74 -15.20
N THR A 177 1.68 1.72 -13.96
CA THR A 177 1.71 2.87 -13.07
C THR A 177 2.92 2.80 -12.15
N THR A 178 4.00 3.45 -12.58
CA THR A 178 5.10 3.77 -11.68
C THR A 178 4.71 4.93 -10.76
N PRO A 179 4.95 4.83 -9.44
CA PRO A 179 4.78 5.95 -8.51
C PRO A 179 5.52 7.17 -9.03
N ARG A 180 4.86 8.33 -9.10
CA ARG A 180 5.54 9.55 -9.57
C ARG A 180 6.49 10.03 -8.49
N GLN A 181 7.62 10.57 -8.94
CA GLN A 181 8.59 11.23 -8.09
C GLN A 181 8.42 12.73 -8.26
N HIS A 182 8.27 13.43 -7.14
CA HIS A 182 8.17 14.88 -7.08
C HIS A 182 9.48 15.42 -6.54
N SER A 183 10.27 16.05 -7.42
CA SER A 183 11.47 16.76 -7.00
C SER A 183 11.11 17.86 -6.00
N GLN A 184 11.91 17.95 -4.96
CA GLN A 184 11.77 18.95 -3.91
C GLN A 184 12.64 20.16 -4.19
N ALA A 185 12.19 21.33 -3.75
CA ALA A 185 12.83 22.60 -4.08
C ALA A 185 14.09 22.87 -3.24
N ALA A 186 14.12 22.41 -1.98
CA ALA A 186 15.28 22.59 -1.12
C ALA A 186 16.39 21.58 -1.45
N PRO A 187 17.68 21.97 -1.37
CA PRO A 187 18.80 21.05 -1.51
C PRO A 187 18.87 20.09 -0.30
N CYS A 188 19.53 18.94 -0.48
CA CYS A 188 19.73 17.98 0.59
C CYS A 188 20.61 18.56 1.72
N PRO A 189 20.19 18.52 3.01
CA PRO A 189 21.00 19.06 4.11
C PRO A 189 22.32 18.31 4.34
N GLN A 190 22.47 17.08 3.80
CA GLN A 190 23.67 16.27 4.00
C GLN A 190 24.71 16.40 2.87
N CYS A 191 24.29 16.59 1.62
CA CYS A 191 25.20 16.64 0.47
C CYS A 191 25.03 17.87 -0.43
N ASP A 192 24.12 18.79 -0.06
CA ASP A 192 23.78 20.02 -0.77
C ASP A 192 23.27 19.85 -2.21
N ALA A 193 23.00 18.62 -2.65
CA ALA A 193 22.47 18.35 -3.97
C ALA A 193 20.95 18.58 -4.04
N CYS A 194 20.47 19.18 -5.14
CA CYS A 194 19.06 19.30 -5.50
C CYS A 194 18.47 17.97 -6.02
N ALA A 195 18.63 16.90 -5.23
CA ALA A 195 18.24 15.53 -5.58
C ALA A 195 17.24 14.93 -4.58
N LEU A 196 16.63 15.76 -3.72
CA LEU A 196 15.56 15.32 -2.83
C LEU A 196 14.29 15.05 -3.65
N VAL A 197 13.74 13.84 -3.51
CA VAL A 197 12.48 13.44 -4.15
C VAL A 197 11.49 12.93 -3.13
N ARG A 198 10.23 13.32 -3.30
CA ARG A 198 9.09 12.69 -2.64
C ARG A 198 8.46 11.73 -3.63
N THR A 199 8.47 10.44 -3.33
CA THR A 199 7.78 9.45 -4.17
C THR A 199 6.34 9.31 -3.70
N ASP A 200 5.38 9.25 -4.62
CA ASP A 200 3.97 9.09 -4.28
C ASP A 200 3.75 7.92 -3.32
N GLY A 201 3.00 8.21 -2.26
CA GLY A 201 2.71 7.28 -1.17
C GLY A 201 3.86 7.07 -0.17
N HIS A 202 5.11 7.40 -0.49
CA HIS A 202 6.20 7.33 0.48
C HIS A 202 6.15 8.52 1.43
N TRP A 203 6.20 8.24 2.74
CA TRP A 203 6.23 9.28 3.76
C TRP A 203 7.54 10.07 3.71
N HIS A 204 8.66 9.38 3.54
CA HIS A 204 9.98 9.98 3.56
C HIS A 204 10.33 10.62 2.21
N ILE A 205 11.03 11.74 2.29
CA ILE A 205 11.70 12.40 1.17
C ILE A 205 13.13 11.88 1.14
N THR A 206 13.56 11.34 -0.01
CA THR A 206 14.88 10.71 -0.12
C THR A 206 15.75 11.47 -1.10
N CYS A 207 17.00 11.72 -0.73
CA CYS A 207 18.01 12.22 -1.65
C CYS A 207 18.47 11.09 -2.56
N GLN A 208 18.27 11.22 -3.87
CA GLN A 208 18.71 10.21 -4.84
C GLN A 208 20.24 10.14 -4.98
N LEU A 209 20.97 11.17 -4.55
CA LEU A 209 22.43 11.19 -4.65
C LEU A 209 23.12 10.53 -3.46
N CYS A 210 22.76 10.92 -2.22
CA CYS A 210 23.43 10.43 -1.01
C CYS A 210 22.59 9.45 -0.18
N GLY A 211 21.33 9.21 -0.56
CA GLY A 211 20.42 8.33 0.18
C GLY A 211 19.87 8.90 1.49
N HIS A 212 20.19 10.16 1.81
CA HIS A 212 19.66 10.82 3.00
C HIS A 212 18.13 10.88 2.96
N THR A 213 17.48 10.53 4.06
CA THR A 213 16.02 10.52 4.18
C THR A 213 15.58 11.57 5.20
N LEU A 214 14.58 12.35 4.82
CA LEU A 214 13.90 13.34 5.67
C LEU A 214 12.44 12.94 5.84
N ASP A 215 11.92 13.18 7.02
CA ASP A 215 10.49 13.18 7.27
C ASP A 215 9.89 14.48 6.69
N PRO A 216 8.58 14.53 6.36
CA PRO A 216 7.95 15.73 5.82
C PRO A 216 8.11 16.97 6.69
N GLU A 217 8.00 16.83 8.01
CA GLU A 217 8.15 17.95 8.96
C GLU A 217 9.60 18.46 9.04
N GLU A 218 10.58 17.56 8.97
CA GLU A 218 11.99 17.91 8.90
C GLU A 218 12.30 18.65 7.60
N TYR A 219 11.74 18.18 6.48
CA TYR A 219 11.87 18.85 5.19
C TYR A 219 11.22 20.22 5.19
N ASP A 220 10.02 20.38 5.74
CA ASP A 220 9.33 21.67 5.79
C ASP A 220 10.14 22.69 6.61
N THR A 221 10.70 22.24 7.74
CA THR A 221 11.60 23.05 8.58
C THR A 221 12.86 23.47 7.83
N HIS A 222 13.50 22.51 7.14
CA HIS A 222 14.70 22.77 6.35
C HIS A 222 14.44 23.69 5.16
N ALA A 223 13.36 23.47 4.42
CA ALA A 223 12.96 24.28 3.28
C ALA A 223 12.67 25.73 3.68
N ALA A 224 12.02 25.93 4.84
CA ALA A 224 11.81 27.26 5.40
C ALA A 224 13.13 27.97 5.73
N ALA A 225 14.10 27.27 6.33
CA ALA A 225 15.41 27.82 6.63
C ALA A 225 16.20 28.22 5.37
N VAL A 226 16.18 27.38 4.33
CA VAL A 226 16.82 27.65 3.04
C VAL A 226 16.19 28.88 2.37
N LEU A 227 14.85 28.98 2.36
CA LEU A 227 14.16 30.12 1.78
C LEU A 227 14.53 31.44 2.49
N GLN A 228 14.58 31.43 3.82
CA GLN A 228 14.98 32.61 4.59
C GLN A 228 16.41 33.03 4.29
N ALA A 229 17.34 32.09 4.16
CA ALA A 229 18.72 32.38 3.80
C ALA A 229 18.84 33.01 2.41
N GLN A 230 18.06 32.53 1.43
CA GLN A 230 18.04 33.10 0.07
C GLN A 230 17.45 34.51 0.03
N LEU A 231 16.38 34.75 0.80
CA LEU A 231 15.77 36.08 0.88
C LEU A 231 16.72 37.10 1.54
N ALA A 232 17.43 36.71 2.60
CA ALA A 232 18.43 37.55 3.24
C ALA A 232 19.57 37.91 2.27
N ALA A 233 20.12 36.93 1.55
CA ALA A 233 21.16 37.17 0.55
C ALA A 233 20.69 38.14 -0.56
N ALA A 234 19.45 37.99 -1.05
CA ALA A 234 18.90 38.88 -2.07
C ALA A 234 18.64 40.30 -1.57
N GLN A 235 18.43 40.50 -0.26
CA GLN A 235 18.28 41.83 0.34
C GLN A 235 19.64 42.53 0.47
N ASP A 236 20.68 41.79 0.85
CA ASP A 236 22.04 42.31 0.94
C ASP A 236 22.57 42.75 -0.44
N ASP A 237 22.30 41.96 -1.48
CA ASP A 237 22.68 42.30 -2.86
C ASP A 237 21.97 43.56 -3.37
N ASN A 238 20.71 43.77 -3.00
CA ASN A 238 19.96 44.98 -3.35
C ASN A 238 20.37 46.22 -2.55
N ALA A 239 20.90 46.05 -1.33
CA ALA A 239 21.42 47.15 -0.52
C ALA A 239 22.84 47.59 -0.94
N ALA A 240 23.58 46.71 -1.63
CA ALA A 240 24.91 46.96 -2.14
C ALA A 240 24.94 47.57 -3.55
N ALA A 241 23.82 47.56 -4.28
CA ALA A 241 23.66 48.12 -5.62
C ALA A 241 23.17 49.57 -5.60
#